data_AF-A0A2X2UVK4-F1
#
_entry.id   AF-A0A2X2UVK4-F1
#
_cell.length_a   1.000
_cell.length_b   1.000
_cell.length_c   1.000
_cell.angle_alpha   90.00
_cell.angle_beta   90.00
_cell.angle_gamma   90.00
#
_symmetry.space_group_name_H-M   'P 1'
#
loop_
_entity.id
_entity.type
_entity.pdbx_description
1 polymer ?
#
loop_
_entity_poly.entity_id
_entity_poly.type
_entity_poly.pdbx_seq_one_letter_code
_entity_poly.pdbx_strand_id
1 'polypeptide(L)'
;MRKFINNKPIGRAVKINITFNAVRFSLLMEMNSMIPSPILEGVNVTKRFYYFIYIDAGSEKNDKYIEGGDRYFFINGQHKVTYLVNDNEKTREGHFGLYPCIFIEEFDEDPPKIRVKNIKIIQSIGEEDTYIIEYHNLNIRNY
;
A
#
# COMPACT_ATOMS: atom_id res chain seq x y z
N MET A 1 26.00 6.21 8.35
CA MET A 1 27.21 5.76 7.62
C MET A 1 28.32 6.81 7.83
N ARG A 2 29.58 6.45 8.14
CA ARG A 2 30.69 7.40 8.34
C ARG A 2 31.76 7.19 7.28
N LYS A 3 32.24 8.27 6.67
CA LYS A 3 33.37 8.25 5.73
C LYS A 3 34.67 8.27 6.51
N PHE A 4 35.65 7.48 6.10
CA PHE A 4 36.98 7.43 6.70
C PHE A 4 38.02 7.88 5.68
N ILE A 5 39.00 8.67 6.11
CA ILE A 5 40.23 8.94 5.36
C ILE A 5 41.38 8.70 6.34
N ASN A 6 42.38 7.93 5.92
CA ASN A 6 43.55 7.57 6.75
C ASN A 6 43.17 7.02 8.13
N ASN A 7 42.21 6.09 8.18
CA ASN A 7 41.67 5.49 9.42
C ASN A 7 41.08 6.49 10.44
N LYS A 8 40.88 7.76 10.08
CA LYS A 8 40.18 8.74 10.91
C LYS A 8 38.76 8.94 10.37
N PRO A 9 37.71 8.80 11.21
CA PRO A 9 36.35 9.10 10.81
C PRO A 9 36.23 10.61 10.54
N ILE A 10 35.71 10.97 9.38
CA ILE A 10 35.38 12.35 9.04
C ILE A 10 33.88 12.56 9.27
N GLY A 11 33.54 13.66 9.95
CA GLY A 11 32.16 14.03 10.28
C GLY A 11 31.64 13.46 11.62
N ARG A 12 30.52 14.01 12.08
CA ARG A 12 29.85 13.53 13.31
C ARG A 12 29.11 12.22 13.03
N ALA A 13 29.07 11.34 14.03
CA ALA A 13 28.22 10.15 13.94
C ALA A 13 26.80 10.66 14.16
N VAL A 14 25.93 10.36 13.21
CA VAL A 14 24.50 10.56 13.39
C VAL A 14 23.93 9.23 13.88
N LYS A 15 23.35 9.24 15.08
CA LYS A 15 22.57 8.11 15.59
C LYS A 15 21.14 8.29 15.10
N ILE A 16 20.67 7.38 14.27
CA ILE A 16 19.28 7.36 13.80
C ILE A 16 18.54 6.31 14.63
N ASN A 17 17.52 6.74 15.38
CA ASN A 17 16.61 5.85 16.09
C ASN A 17 15.30 5.77 15.31
N ILE A 18 15.08 4.65 14.63
CA ILE A 18 13.86 4.38 13.86
C ILE A 18 12.96 3.49 14.71
N THR A 19 11.70 3.90 14.86
CA THR A 19 10.63 3.11 15.47
C THR A 19 9.50 3.02 14.46
N PHE A 20 8.99 1.82 14.22
CA PHE A 20 7.87 1.56 13.31
C PHE A 20 6.97 0.47 13.90
N ASN A 21 5.67 0.54 13.63
CA ASN A 21 4.73 -0.48 14.03
C ASN A 21 4.76 -1.67 13.09
N ALA A 22 4.30 -2.81 13.61
CA ALA A 22 3.89 -3.90 12.75
C ALA A 22 2.64 -3.45 11.97
N VAL A 23 2.78 -3.39 10.65
CA VAL A 23 1.68 -3.03 9.74
C VAL A 23 0.91 -4.30 9.35
N ARG A 24 -0.42 -4.24 9.42
CA ARG A 24 -1.28 -5.30 8.91
C ARG A 24 -1.86 -4.88 7.56
N PHE A 25 -1.68 -5.74 6.57
CA PHE A 25 -2.28 -5.57 5.24
C PHE A 25 -3.47 -6.50 5.06
N SER A 26 -4.58 -5.96 4.57
CA SER A 26 -5.79 -6.74 4.23
C SER A 26 -6.22 -6.43 2.80
N LEU A 27 -6.67 -7.44 2.05
CA LEU A 27 -7.24 -7.22 0.71
C LEU A 27 -8.75 -7.04 0.84
N LEU A 28 -9.26 -5.91 0.36
CA LEU A 28 -10.67 -5.55 0.32
C LEU A 28 -11.17 -5.56 -1.12
N MET A 29 -12.44 -5.92 -1.27
CA MET A 29 -13.17 -5.89 -2.53
C MET A 29 -14.45 -5.09 -2.32
N GLU A 30 -14.61 -4.01 -3.09
CA GLU A 30 -15.86 -3.26 -3.16
C GLU A 30 -16.57 -3.56 -4.48
N MET A 31 -17.87 -3.84 -4.41
CA MET A 31 -18.70 -4.03 -5.60
C MET A 31 -19.59 -2.80 -5.78
N ASN A 32 -19.47 -2.14 -6.93
CA ASN A 32 -20.46 -1.15 -7.34
C ASN A 32 -21.43 -1.81 -8.32
N SER A 33 -22.69 -1.93 -7.93
CA SER A 33 -23.78 -2.30 -8.84
C SER A 33 -24.55 -1.03 -9.19
N MET A 34 -24.45 -0.56 -10.43
CA MET A 34 -25.41 0.44 -10.93
C MET A 34 -26.79 -0.23 -10.97
N ILE A 35 -27.71 0.22 -10.10
CA ILE A 35 -29.10 -0.24 -10.10
C ILE A 35 -29.71 0.12 -11.47
N PRO A 36 -30.34 -0.81 -12.19
CA PRO A 36 -31.04 -0.48 -13.42
C PRO A 36 -32.16 0.50 -13.09
N SER A 37 -32.04 1.73 -13.58
CA SER A 37 -33.13 2.71 -13.50
C SER A 37 -34.27 2.20 -14.38
N PRO A 38 -35.53 2.20 -13.91
CA PRO A 38 -36.68 1.79 -14.71
C PRO A 38 -36.94 2.70 -15.94
N ILE A 39 -36.17 3.77 -16.10
CA ILE A 39 -36.21 4.69 -17.25
C ILE A 39 -35.33 4.17 -18.42
N LEU A 40 -34.45 3.20 -18.17
CA LEU A 40 -33.48 2.67 -19.13
C LEU A 40 -33.74 1.19 -19.40
N GLU A 41 -34.87 0.88 -20.05
CA GLU A 41 -35.08 -0.44 -20.64
C GLU A 41 -33.93 -0.73 -21.62
N GLY A 42 -33.14 -1.78 -21.33
CA GLY A 42 -32.05 -2.25 -22.20
C GLY A 42 -30.62 -1.91 -21.73
N VAL A 43 -30.42 -1.29 -20.56
CA VAL A 43 -29.06 -1.11 -20.02
C VAL A 43 -28.63 -2.36 -19.24
N ASN A 44 -27.65 -3.08 -19.80
CA ASN A 44 -26.98 -4.17 -19.10
C ASN A 44 -26.30 -3.64 -17.83
N VAL A 45 -26.66 -4.21 -16.69
CA VAL A 45 -26.00 -3.94 -15.41
C VAL A 45 -24.62 -4.58 -15.45
N THR A 46 -23.58 -3.78 -15.71
CA THR A 46 -22.20 -4.24 -15.51
C THR A 46 -21.87 -4.13 -14.02
N LYS A 47 -21.66 -5.29 -13.38
CA LYS A 47 -21.08 -5.33 -12.04
C LYS A 47 -19.61 -4.92 -12.17
N ARG A 48 -19.15 -4.03 -11.31
CA ARG A 48 -17.74 -3.64 -11.25
C ARG A 48 -17.17 -3.90 -9.86
N PHE A 49 -16.02 -4.55 -9.82
CA PHE A 49 -15.30 -4.93 -8.62
C PHE A 49 -14.01 -4.14 -8.52
N TYR A 50 -13.81 -3.49 -7.38
CA TYR A 50 -12.64 -2.69 -7.08
C TYR A 50 -11.84 -3.35 -5.97
N TYR A 51 -10.56 -3.61 -6.21
CA TYR A 51 -9.68 -4.25 -5.25
C TYR A 51 -8.71 -3.26 -4.63
N PHE A 52 -8.63 -3.27 -3.31
CA PHE A 52 -7.75 -2.39 -2.54
C PHE A 52 -7.00 -3.17 -1.47
N ILE A 53 -5.73 -2.86 -1.25
CA ILE A 53 -5.04 -3.27 -0.03
C ILE A 53 -5.28 -2.20 1.02
N TYR A 54 -6.00 -2.54 2.08
CA TYR A 54 -6.09 -1.72 3.28
C TYR A 54 -4.87 -1.91 4.17
N ILE A 55 -4.37 -0.81 4.71
CA ILE A 55 -3.18 -0.73 5.55
C ILE A 55 -3.61 -0.32 6.96
N ASP A 56 -3.52 -1.25 7.91
CA ASP A 56 -3.65 -0.94 9.33
C ASP A 56 -2.24 -0.73 9.91
N ALA A 57 -1.90 0.54 10.16
CA ALA A 57 -0.60 0.96 10.67
C ALA A 57 -0.50 0.92 12.21
N GLY A 58 -1.55 0.49 12.90
CA GLY A 58 -1.67 0.64 14.35
C GLY A 58 -1.78 2.11 14.78
N SER A 59 -1.67 2.34 16.08
CA SER A 59 -1.92 3.65 16.72
C SER A 59 -0.79 4.09 17.66
N GLU A 60 0.40 3.50 17.53
CA GLU A 60 1.52 3.85 18.41
C GLU A 60 1.99 5.29 18.14
N LYS A 61 1.96 6.11 19.18
CA LYS A 61 2.24 7.56 19.13
C LYS A 61 3.64 7.93 18.63
N ASN A 62 4.57 6.97 18.60
CA ASN A 62 5.96 7.19 18.21
C ASN A 62 6.34 6.47 16.90
N ASP A 63 5.38 5.96 16.14
CA ASP A 63 5.66 5.43 14.80
C ASP A 63 6.14 6.58 13.91
N LYS A 64 7.35 6.42 13.36
CA LYS A 64 7.97 7.42 12.48
C LYS A 64 7.77 7.09 11.00
N TYR A 65 7.31 5.89 10.69
CA TYR A 65 7.11 5.40 9.35
C TYR A 65 5.67 5.67 8.93
N ILE A 66 4.69 4.94 9.44
CA ILE A 66 3.29 5.17 9.04
C ILE A 66 2.52 5.71 10.25
N GLU A 67 2.25 7.01 10.27
CA GLU A 67 1.37 7.59 11.30
C GLU A 67 -0.09 7.26 10.97
N GLY A 68 -0.59 6.19 11.60
CA GLY A 68 -1.99 5.78 11.52
C GLY A 68 -2.87 6.55 12.50
N GLY A 69 -3.89 7.24 11.99
CA GLY A 69 -5.06 7.64 12.76
C GLY A 69 -6.29 6.83 12.33
N ASP A 70 -7.32 6.77 13.19
CA ASP A 70 -8.54 5.95 12.99
C ASP A 70 -9.29 6.17 11.66
N ARG A 71 -9.03 7.26 10.93
CA ARG A 71 -9.68 7.58 9.63
C ARG A 71 -8.77 8.16 8.55
N TYR A 72 -7.59 8.65 8.94
CA TYR A 72 -6.63 9.28 8.05
C TYR A 72 -5.24 8.85 8.48
N PHE A 73 -4.37 8.61 7.52
CA PHE A 73 -2.97 8.36 7.77
C PHE A 73 -2.16 9.28 6.85
N PHE A 74 -1.11 9.88 7.38
CA PHE A 74 -0.29 10.82 6.62
C PHE A 74 0.97 10.10 6.17
N ILE A 75 0.87 9.41 5.03
CA ILE A 75 2.05 8.88 4.34
C ILE A 75 2.27 9.68 3.05
N ASN A 76 3.33 10.47 3.02
CA ASN A 76 3.84 11.04 1.78
C ASN A 76 4.85 10.05 1.20
N GLY A 77 4.44 9.31 0.18
CA GLY A 77 5.29 8.25 -0.35
C GLY A 77 4.75 7.59 -1.61
N GLN A 78 5.57 6.69 -2.13
CA GLN A 78 5.27 5.80 -3.24
C GLN A 78 5.11 4.38 -2.73
N HIS A 79 4.38 3.59 -3.49
CA HIS A 79 4.27 2.15 -3.27
C HIS A 79 4.46 1.38 -4.56
N LYS A 80 4.91 0.15 -4.41
CA LYS A 80 4.96 -0.86 -5.47
C LYS A 80 4.40 -2.16 -4.93
N VAL A 81 3.46 -2.75 -5.65
CA VAL A 81 2.80 -4.00 -5.27
C VAL A 81 2.93 -4.99 -6.40
N THR A 82 3.33 -6.22 -6.06
CA THR A 82 3.29 -7.36 -6.97
C THR A 82 2.22 -8.32 -6.50
N TYR A 83 1.33 -8.73 -7.39
CA TYR A 83 0.17 -9.55 -7.10
C TYR A 83 -0.16 -10.48 -8.26
N LEU A 84 -0.94 -11.52 -7.99
CA LEU A 84 -1.43 -12.45 -9.01
C LEU A 84 -2.91 -12.22 -9.24
N VAL A 85 -3.33 -12.24 -10.51
CA VAL A 85 -4.72 -12.27 -10.95
C VAL A 85 -4.94 -13.57 -11.69
N ASN A 86 -5.72 -14.49 -11.11
CA ASN A 86 -5.88 -15.86 -11.63
C ASN A 86 -4.52 -16.48 -11.99
N ASP A 87 -3.58 -16.41 -11.05
CA ASP A 87 -2.18 -16.89 -11.16
C ASP A 87 -1.25 -16.14 -12.12
N ASN A 88 -1.74 -15.15 -12.87
CA ASN A 88 -0.89 -14.29 -13.71
C ASN A 88 -0.32 -13.14 -12.89
N GLU A 89 1.00 -13.00 -12.89
CA GLU A 89 1.69 -11.96 -12.13
C GLU A 89 1.54 -10.58 -12.78
N LYS A 90 1.22 -9.60 -11.94
CA LYS A 90 1.12 -8.18 -12.28
C LYS A 90 1.86 -7.36 -11.24
N THR A 91 2.25 -6.17 -11.67
CA THR A 91 2.86 -5.17 -10.80
C THR A 91 2.13 -3.85 -10.96
N ARG A 92 1.97 -3.14 -9.84
CA ARG A 92 1.41 -1.80 -9.81
C ARG A 92 2.27 -0.88 -8.96
N GLU A 93 2.54 0.30 -9.50
CA GLU A 93 3.24 1.39 -8.82
C GLU A 93 2.29 2.57 -8.65
N GLY A 94 2.47 3.37 -7.60
CA GLY A 94 1.63 4.52 -7.34
C GLY A 94 2.09 5.35 -6.15
N HIS A 95 1.29 6.37 -5.84
CA HIS A 95 1.48 7.25 -4.70
C HIS A 95 0.33 7.07 -3.73
N PHE A 96 0.61 7.22 -2.44
CA PHE A 96 -0.44 7.20 -1.43
C PHE A 96 -1.32 8.45 -1.52
N GLY A 97 -2.62 8.25 -1.33
CA GLY A 97 -3.59 9.32 -1.16
C GLY A 97 -3.93 9.56 0.31
N LEU A 98 -5.01 10.29 0.56
CA LEU A 98 -5.52 10.59 1.92
C LEU A 98 -5.97 9.35 2.71
N TYR A 99 -6.27 8.25 2.04
CA TYR A 99 -6.83 7.04 2.64
C TYR A 99 -5.80 5.91 2.72
N PRO A 100 -5.80 5.09 3.79
CA PRO A 100 -4.88 3.98 4.04
C PRO A 100 -5.13 2.78 3.15
N CYS A 101 -5.18 3.02 1.84
CA CYS A 101 -5.43 2.00 0.85
C CYS A 101 -4.54 2.16 -0.37
N ILE A 102 -4.14 1.03 -0.94
CA ILE A 102 -3.51 0.94 -2.25
C ILE A 102 -4.54 0.33 -3.20
N PHE A 103 -4.96 1.08 -4.22
CA PHE A 103 -5.78 0.52 -5.30
C PHE A 103 -4.96 -0.48 -6.11
N ILE A 104 -5.52 -1.67 -6.37
CA ILE A 104 -4.86 -2.78 -7.07
C ILE A 104 -5.31 -2.84 -8.52
N GLU A 105 -6.58 -3.12 -8.75
CA GLU A 105 -7.16 -3.24 -10.08
C GLU A 105 -8.69 -3.26 -9.99
N GLU A 106 -9.35 -2.92 -11.10
CA GLU A 106 -10.79 -3.06 -11.26
C GLU A 106 -11.11 -4.13 -12.30
N PHE A 107 -12.22 -4.83 -12.10
CA PHE A 107 -12.70 -5.86 -13.01
C PHE A 107 -14.19 -5.70 -13.23
N ASP A 108 -14.61 -5.88 -14.49
CA ASP A 108 -16.01 -6.01 -14.83
C ASP A 108 -16.46 -7.48 -14.68
N GLU A 109 -17.75 -7.68 -14.44
CA GLU A 109 -18.45 -8.98 -14.42
C GLU A 109 -18.17 -9.88 -13.20
N ASP A 110 -17.13 -10.69 -13.23
CA ASP A 110 -16.85 -11.71 -12.21
C ASP A 110 -15.57 -11.36 -11.42
N PRO A 111 -15.62 -11.41 -10.07
CA PRO A 111 -14.45 -11.10 -9.26
C PRO A 111 -13.35 -12.16 -9.44
N PRO A 112 -12.15 -11.80 -9.91
CA PRO A 112 -11.06 -12.75 -10.05
C PRO A 112 -10.47 -13.13 -8.69
N LYS A 113 -9.70 -14.22 -8.68
CA LYS A 113 -8.84 -14.55 -7.54
C LYS A 113 -7.63 -13.63 -7.54
N ILE A 114 -7.45 -12.90 -6.45
CA ILE A 114 -6.27 -12.05 -6.26
C ILE A 114 -5.42 -12.59 -5.11
N ARG A 115 -4.10 -12.58 -5.32
CA ARG A 115 -3.12 -12.88 -4.26
C ARG A 115 -2.00 -11.84 -4.28
N VAL A 116 -1.85 -11.09 -3.20
CA VAL A 116 -0.73 -10.16 -3.04
C VAL A 116 0.52 -10.92 -2.62
N LYS A 117 1.63 -10.67 -3.32
CA LYS A 117 2.92 -11.36 -3.12
C LYS A 117 3.96 -10.49 -2.45
N ASN A 118 4.10 -9.24 -2.92
CA ASN A 118 5.08 -8.31 -2.39
C ASN A 118 4.49 -6.91 -2.29
N ILE A 119 4.86 -6.18 -1.24
CA ILE A 119 4.53 -4.76 -1.06
C ILE A 119 5.82 -4.02 -0.72
N LYS A 120 6.12 -2.97 -1.46
CA LYS A 120 7.21 -2.04 -1.19
C LYS A 120 6.61 -0.67 -0.93
N ILE A 121 7.02 -0.06 0.17
CA ILE A 121 6.61 1.29 0.58
C ILE A 121 7.88 2.14 0.62
N ILE A 122 7.85 3.26 -0.08
CA ILE A 122 8.94 4.23 -0.18
C ILE A 122 8.41 5.52 0.41
N GLN A 123 9.03 6.00 1.49
CA GLN A 123 8.57 7.17 2.20
C GLN A 123 9.72 8.13 2.46
N SER A 124 9.45 9.41 2.32
CA SER A 124 10.39 10.47 2.70
C SER A 124 10.01 11.02 4.06
N ILE A 125 10.93 10.96 5.04
CA ILE A 125 10.74 11.51 6.39
C ILE A 125 11.72 12.68 6.53
N GLY A 126 11.21 13.90 6.60
CA GLY A 126 12.02 15.12 6.57
C GLY A 126 12.56 15.46 5.17
N GLU A 127 13.51 16.38 5.10
CA GLU A 127 14.01 16.94 3.83
C GLU A 127 15.01 16.04 3.07
N GLU A 128 15.65 15.08 3.75
CA GLU A 128 16.76 14.30 3.13
C GLU A 128 16.64 12.77 3.22
N ASP A 129 15.85 12.22 4.14
CA ASP A 129 15.85 10.77 4.38
C ASP A 129 14.70 10.07 3.63
N THR A 130 15.05 9.16 2.73
CA THR A 130 14.09 8.22 2.10
C THR A 130 14.25 6.82 2.71
N TYR A 131 13.15 6.30 3.25
CA TYR A 131 13.06 4.98 3.85
C TYR A 131 12.28 4.04 2.94
N ILE A 132 12.82 2.83 2.77
CA ILE A 132 12.20 1.78 1.98
C ILE A 132 11.93 0.59 2.90
N ILE A 133 10.66 0.17 3.00
CA ILE A 133 10.29 -1.09 3.64
C ILE A 133 9.68 -2.00 2.59
N GLU A 134 10.15 -3.24 2.57
CA GLU A 134 9.69 -4.26 1.64
C GLU A 134 9.20 -5.49 2.39
N TYR A 135 7.98 -5.90 2.03
CA TYR A 135 7.31 -7.08 2.55
C TYR A 135 7.28 -8.12 1.44
N HIS A 136 7.94 -9.23 1.67
CA HIS A 136 8.11 -10.31 0.69
C HIS A 136 7.35 -11.56 1.10
N ASN A 137 7.07 -12.44 0.14
CA ASN A 137 6.42 -13.74 0.38
C ASN A 137 5.05 -13.64 1.06
N LEU A 138 4.32 -12.55 0.81
CA LEU A 138 2.97 -12.36 1.31
C LEU A 138 2.00 -13.37 0.70
N ASN A 139 0.91 -13.60 1.44
CA ASN A 139 -0.16 -14.51 1.06
C ASN A 139 -1.54 -13.92 1.39
N ILE A 140 -1.74 -12.65 1.06
CA ILE A 140 -3.00 -11.92 1.32
C ILE A 140 -3.94 -12.18 0.14
N ARG A 141 -5.17 -12.62 0.44
CA ARG A 141 -6.15 -13.17 -0.53
C ARG A 141 -7.55 -12.62 -0.24
N ASN A 142 -8.43 -12.64 -1.24
CA ASN A 142 -9.84 -12.23 -1.14
C ASN A 142 -10.81 -13.41 -0.87
N TYR A 143 -10.30 -14.57 -0.45
CA TYR A 143 -11.04 -15.83 -0.28
C TYR A 143 -10.53 -16.62 0.91
#